data_AF-A0A2V6U5B0-F1
#
_entry.id   AF-A0A2V6U5B0-F1
#
_cell.length_a   1.000
_cell.length_b   1.000
_cell.length_c   1.000
_cell.angle_alpha   90.00
_cell.angle_beta   90.00
_cell.angle_gamma   90.00
#
_symmetry.space_group_name_H-M   'P 1'
#
loop_
_entity.id
_entity.type
_entity.pdbx_description
1 polymer ?
#
loop_
_entity_poly.entity_id
_entity_poly.type
_entity_poly.pdbx_seq_one_letter_code
_entity_poly.pdbx_strand_id
1 'polypeptide(L)'
;APQRVVDLEAAVQAAAIELSWTPPNRRVDRTPIRDLSLTTRIFRLEDSGGGEPKTAILAKGVIAGYTEIASLRGDDPAPAVARGSHLVFTDRQALELRRRYTYVVVVGDSEGRIGPPSPRVSVIYVPAGEPPADLVAEAGDREAHLTWLPPPRLIDGSAPTILFTYEVLRAPSAEAELKPVTPVPIGELVLTDRGLDNDHTYYYAVRAVQVVSSTVAYSATSPRVAVTPRDTTPPSPPANLVAIPSAATVRLTWSVSPERDVAAYIVYRAAAGGAFERVGSTRAPTATFVDRDVPSGTYRYAVTAQDAGARPNESGQSNEVTVTVP
;
A
#
# COMPACT_ATOMS: atom_id res chain seq x y z
N ALA A 1 -13.60 -10.28 36.61
CA ALA A 1 -13.35 -9.04 35.86
C ALA A 1 -12.35 -9.28 34.73
N PRO A 2 -12.47 -8.58 33.59
CA PRO A 2 -11.49 -8.58 32.51
C PRO A 2 -10.10 -8.07 32.96
N GLN A 3 -9.05 -8.48 32.24
CA GLN A 3 -7.70 -7.93 32.44
C GLN A 3 -7.62 -6.45 32.05
N ARG A 4 -6.56 -5.81 32.53
CA ARG A 4 -6.20 -4.44 32.15
C ARG A 4 -5.87 -4.39 30.65
N VAL A 5 -6.32 -3.35 29.96
CA VAL A 5 -5.78 -2.95 28.65
C VAL A 5 -4.38 -2.38 28.85
N VAL A 6 -3.38 -2.93 28.16
CA VAL A 6 -1.96 -2.59 28.39
C VAL A 6 -1.34 -1.76 27.27
N ASP A 7 -2.00 -1.71 26.11
CA ASP A 7 -1.52 -1.16 24.85
C ASP A 7 -2.38 0.03 24.39
N LEU A 8 -2.94 0.80 25.34
CA LEU A 8 -3.69 2.00 24.99
C LEU A 8 -2.75 3.07 24.42
N GLU A 9 -2.99 3.45 23.17
CA GLU A 9 -2.27 4.51 22.47
C GLU A 9 -3.21 5.66 22.10
N ALA A 10 -2.64 6.86 21.95
CA ALA A 10 -3.36 8.06 21.51
C ALA A 10 -2.49 8.88 20.56
N ALA A 11 -3.05 9.32 19.44
CA ALA A 11 -2.39 10.20 18.49
C ALA A 11 -3.36 11.24 17.94
N VAL A 12 -2.84 12.40 17.56
CA VAL A 12 -3.64 13.39 16.83
C VAL A 12 -3.79 12.93 15.38
N GLN A 13 -5.03 12.82 14.91
CA GLN A 13 -5.39 12.46 13.54
C GLN A 13 -6.26 13.57 12.95
N ALA A 14 -5.71 14.34 12.01
CA ALA A 14 -6.32 15.55 11.46
C ALA A 14 -6.84 16.46 12.59
N ALA A 15 -8.15 16.72 12.64
CA ALA A 15 -8.82 17.53 13.65
C ALA A 15 -9.35 16.72 14.86
N ALA A 16 -8.83 15.53 15.13
CA ALA A 16 -9.30 14.64 16.19
C ALA A 16 -8.17 13.99 16.99
N ILE A 17 -8.50 13.34 18.09
CA ILE A 17 -7.60 12.41 18.79
C ILE A 17 -8.12 10.99 18.56
N GLU A 18 -7.28 10.12 18.03
CA GLU A 18 -7.59 8.71 17.82
C GLU A 18 -6.96 7.88 18.93
N LEU A 19 -7.77 7.04 19.57
CA LEU A 19 -7.36 6.05 20.56
C LEU A 19 -7.38 4.67 19.92
N SER A 20 -6.35 3.88 20.17
CA SER A 20 -6.27 2.48 19.74
C SER A 20 -5.87 1.58 20.90
N TRP A 21 -6.50 0.41 21.02
CA TRP A 21 -6.14 -0.59 22.02
C TRP A 21 -6.64 -1.99 21.66
N THR A 22 -6.07 -3.03 22.28
CA THR A 22 -6.55 -4.41 22.15
C THR A 22 -7.51 -4.75 23.31
N PRO A 23 -8.77 -5.16 23.04
CA PRO A 23 -9.65 -5.65 24.09
C PRO A 23 -9.06 -6.88 24.81
N PRO A 24 -9.18 -6.99 26.15
CA PRO A 24 -8.64 -8.12 26.88
C PRO A 24 -9.38 -9.42 26.51
N ASN A 25 -8.62 -10.47 26.22
CA ASN A 25 -9.16 -11.82 25.95
C ASN A 25 -9.11 -12.75 27.18
N ARG A 26 -8.64 -12.24 28.32
CA ARG A 26 -8.52 -12.98 29.58
C ARG A 26 -9.02 -12.17 30.76
N ARG A 27 -9.44 -12.88 31.81
CA ARG A 27 -9.80 -12.35 33.12
C ARG A 27 -8.56 -12.17 33.99
N VAL A 28 -8.69 -11.43 35.09
CA VAL A 28 -7.59 -11.17 36.04
C VAL A 28 -6.93 -12.46 36.55
N ASP A 29 -7.71 -13.53 36.72
CA ASP A 29 -7.24 -14.88 37.09
C ASP A 29 -6.65 -15.69 35.93
N ARG A 30 -6.45 -15.06 34.75
CA ARG A 30 -5.93 -15.62 33.50
C ARG A 30 -6.85 -16.59 32.77
N THR A 31 -8.07 -16.83 33.26
CA THR A 31 -9.06 -17.62 32.51
C THR A 31 -9.49 -16.88 31.23
N PRO A 32 -9.78 -17.60 30.13
CA PRO A 32 -10.18 -16.97 28.87
C PRO A 32 -11.58 -16.34 28.96
N ILE A 33 -11.75 -15.20 28.29
CA ILE A 33 -13.05 -14.57 28.08
C ILE A 33 -13.63 -15.16 26.79
N ARG A 34 -14.80 -15.81 26.91
CA ARG A 34 -15.49 -16.45 25.77
C ARG A 34 -16.74 -15.70 25.32
N ASP A 35 -17.18 -14.72 26.10
CA ASP A 35 -18.33 -13.88 25.82
C ASP A 35 -17.84 -12.54 25.25
N LEU A 36 -18.45 -12.09 24.16
CA LEU A 36 -18.17 -10.82 23.50
C LEU A 36 -18.90 -9.63 24.15
N SER A 37 -19.72 -9.86 25.17
CA SER A 37 -20.47 -8.86 25.93
C SER A 37 -19.59 -8.01 26.87
N LEU A 38 -18.35 -7.73 26.46
CA LEU A 38 -17.49 -6.78 27.16
C LEU A 38 -18.03 -5.37 26.98
N THR A 39 -17.94 -4.56 28.02
CA THR A 39 -18.24 -3.12 27.92
C THR A 39 -16.97 -2.34 28.16
N THR A 40 -16.54 -1.54 27.18
CA THR A 40 -15.38 -0.65 27.32
C THR A 40 -15.86 0.78 27.55
N ARG A 41 -15.44 1.40 28.65
CA ARG A 41 -15.75 2.80 28.97
C ARG A 41 -14.50 3.64 28.85
N ILE A 42 -14.61 4.76 28.15
CA ILE A 42 -13.51 5.66 27.83
C ILE A 42 -13.64 6.91 28.68
N PHE A 43 -12.58 7.20 29.43
CA PHE A 43 -12.50 8.33 30.33
C PHE A 43 -11.43 9.31 29.86
N ARG A 44 -11.74 10.61 29.95
CA ARG A 44 -10.89 11.71 29.52
C ARG A 44 -10.74 12.76 30.62
N LEU A 45 -9.52 13.23 30.83
CA LEU A 45 -9.19 14.40 31.63
C LEU A 45 -8.55 15.44 30.71
N GLU A 46 -8.97 16.69 30.85
CA GLU A 46 -8.36 17.84 30.19
C GLU A 46 -7.63 18.72 31.21
N ASP A 47 -6.41 19.16 30.86
CA ASP A 47 -5.67 20.16 31.61
C ASP A 47 -4.73 20.99 30.72
N SER A 48 -4.00 21.95 31.31
CA SER A 48 -3.06 22.82 30.61
C SER A 48 -1.70 22.19 30.32
N GLY A 49 -1.48 20.90 30.60
CA GLY A 49 -0.20 20.22 30.39
C GLY A 49 0.82 20.35 31.52
N GLY A 50 0.49 21.07 32.60
CA GLY A 50 1.40 21.29 33.73
C GLY A 50 1.45 20.10 34.69
N GLY A 51 2.65 19.66 35.05
CA GLY A 51 2.89 18.58 36.02
C GLY A 51 2.40 17.20 35.56
N GLU A 52 2.45 16.23 36.46
CA GLU A 52 1.90 14.88 36.21
C GLU A 52 0.37 14.94 36.08
N PRO A 53 -0.24 14.18 35.13
CA PRO A 53 -1.68 14.04 35.09
C PRO A 53 -2.23 13.49 36.41
N LYS A 54 -3.52 13.69 36.68
CA LYS A 54 -4.16 13.08 37.87
C LYS A 54 -4.09 11.55 37.80
N THR A 55 -4.07 10.90 38.95
CA THR A 55 -4.11 9.45 39.03
C THR A 55 -5.49 8.93 38.63
N ALA A 56 -5.53 7.86 37.84
CA ALA A 56 -6.76 7.23 37.43
C ALA A 56 -7.27 6.24 38.49
N ILE A 57 -7.95 6.74 39.52
CA ILE A 57 -8.52 5.92 40.60
C ILE A 57 -9.98 5.60 40.28
N LEU A 58 -10.27 4.32 40.01
CA LEU A 58 -11.62 3.82 39.79
C LEU A 58 -12.32 3.60 41.13
N ALA A 59 -13.43 4.30 41.38
CA ALA A 59 -14.27 4.13 42.56
C ALA A 59 -15.74 4.24 42.17
N LYS A 60 -16.57 3.27 42.60
CA LYS A 60 -18.02 3.23 42.29
C LYS A 60 -18.33 3.41 40.78
N GLY A 61 -17.48 2.86 39.92
CA GLY A 61 -17.65 2.92 38.48
C GLY A 61 -17.29 4.27 37.83
N VAL A 62 -16.71 5.23 38.56
CA VAL A 62 -16.20 6.49 38.00
C VAL A 62 -14.71 6.63 38.28
N ILE A 63 -13.99 7.33 37.41
CA ILE A 63 -12.59 7.69 37.63
C ILE A 63 -12.54 9.13 38.12
N ALA A 64 -12.11 9.35 39.37
CA ALA A 64 -12.13 10.67 39.98
C ALA A 64 -11.32 11.69 39.15
N GLY A 65 -11.97 12.79 38.76
CA GLY A 65 -11.35 13.84 37.94
C GLY A 65 -11.36 13.57 36.43
N TYR A 66 -11.91 12.45 35.96
CA TYR A 66 -12.09 12.16 34.54
C TYR A 66 -13.57 12.17 34.18
N THR A 67 -13.87 12.60 32.96
CA THR A 67 -15.21 12.55 32.36
C THR A 67 -15.31 11.30 31.48
N GLU A 68 -16.38 10.54 31.61
CA GLU A 68 -16.68 9.46 30.66
C GLU A 68 -17.19 10.06 29.35
N ILE A 69 -16.53 9.75 28.23
CA ILE A 69 -16.85 10.33 26.92
C ILE A 69 -17.51 9.32 25.96
N ALA A 70 -17.40 8.02 26.27
CA ALA A 70 -18.02 6.95 25.51
C ALA A 70 -18.11 5.65 26.32
N SER A 71 -19.10 4.82 25.99
CA SER A 71 -19.26 3.45 26.44
C SER A 71 -19.56 2.58 25.22
N LEU A 72 -18.77 1.52 25.03
CA LEU A 72 -18.76 0.67 23.84
C LEU A 72 -19.10 -0.76 24.26
N ARG A 73 -19.92 -1.46 23.46
CA ARG A 73 -20.17 -2.90 23.67
C ARG A 73 -19.28 -3.72 22.74
N GLY A 74 -18.78 -4.87 23.19
CA GLY A 74 -17.84 -5.66 22.40
C GLY A 74 -18.47 -6.32 21.16
N ASP A 75 -19.76 -6.61 21.21
CA ASP A 75 -20.57 -7.13 20.10
C ASP A 75 -21.01 -6.04 19.11
N ASP A 76 -21.08 -4.79 19.56
CA ASP A 76 -21.43 -3.61 18.78
C ASP A 76 -20.60 -2.40 19.28
N PRO A 77 -19.34 -2.27 18.80
CA PRO A 77 -18.39 -1.33 19.36
C PRO A 77 -18.60 0.11 18.89
N ALA A 78 -19.67 0.40 18.15
CA ALA A 78 -19.95 1.77 17.70
C ALA A 78 -20.01 2.74 18.90
N PRO A 79 -19.42 3.95 18.79
CA PRO A 79 -18.84 4.56 17.59
C PRO A 79 -17.37 4.18 17.29
N ALA A 80 -16.77 3.27 18.04
CA ALA A 80 -15.44 2.74 17.69
C ALA A 80 -15.52 1.75 16.52
N VAL A 81 -14.41 1.61 15.81
CA VAL A 81 -14.28 0.71 14.66
C VAL A 81 -13.23 -0.35 14.97
N ALA A 82 -13.54 -1.61 14.69
CA ALA A 82 -12.57 -2.69 14.78
C ALA A 82 -11.61 -2.66 13.59
N ARG A 83 -10.30 -2.67 13.86
CA ARG A 83 -9.23 -2.77 12.87
C ARG A 83 -8.31 -3.92 13.23
N GLY A 84 -8.53 -5.08 12.62
CA GLY A 84 -7.85 -6.32 13.02
C GLY A 84 -8.21 -6.68 14.47
N SER A 85 -7.19 -6.80 15.33
CA SER A 85 -7.36 -7.07 16.77
C SER A 85 -7.59 -5.82 17.63
N HIS A 86 -7.49 -4.62 17.06
CA HIS A 86 -7.59 -3.37 17.80
C HIS A 86 -8.97 -2.74 17.65
N LEU A 87 -9.43 -2.04 18.68
CA LEU A 87 -10.53 -1.08 18.60
C LEU A 87 -9.97 0.32 18.44
N VAL A 88 -10.56 1.09 17.54
CA VAL A 88 -10.17 2.47 17.24
C VAL A 88 -11.34 3.40 17.54
N PHE A 89 -11.16 4.33 18.48
CA PHE A 89 -12.15 5.35 18.83
C PHE A 89 -11.63 6.73 18.49
N THR A 90 -12.46 7.55 17.84
CA THR A 90 -12.08 8.92 17.47
C THR A 90 -12.80 9.95 18.35
N ASP A 91 -12.05 10.61 19.23
CA ASP A 91 -12.54 11.73 20.02
C ASP A 91 -12.51 13.03 19.21
N ARG A 92 -13.68 13.65 19.08
CA ARG A 92 -13.88 14.98 18.46
C ARG A 92 -14.57 15.96 19.40
N GLN A 93 -14.78 15.59 20.66
CA GLN A 93 -15.70 16.29 21.55
C GLN A 93 -15.00 17.48 22.23
N ALA A 94 -15.25 18.69 21.72
CA ALA A 94 -14.78 19.96 22.31
C ALA A 94 -13.25 19.98 22.57
N LEU A 95 -12.47 19.64 21.55
CA LEU A 95 -11.00 19.71 21.63
C LEU A 95 -10.52 21.15 21.44
N GLU A 96 -9.70 21.63 22.38
CA GLU A 96 -9.04 22.93 22.35
C GLU A 96 -7.55 22.74 22.07
N LEU A 97 -7.00 23.52 21.14
CA LEU A 97 -5.58 23.47 20.79
C LEU A 97 -4.71 23.77 22.01
N ARG A 98 -3.56 23.10 22.09
CA ARG A 98 -2.53 23.21 23.14
C ARG A 98 -2.98 22.76 24.53
N ARG A 99 -4.18 22.20 24.67
CA ARG A 99 -4.57 21.44 25.87
C ARG A 99 -3.98 20.05 25.85
N ARG A 100 -3.73 19.50 27.04
CA ARG A 100 -3.37 18.10 27.21
C ARG A 100 -4.63 17.30 27.54
N TYR A 101 -4.83 16.22 26.78
CA TYR A 101 -5.88 15.24 27.00
C TYR A 101 -5.27 13.94 27.49
N THR A 102 -5.73 13.48 28.65
CA THR A 102 -5.30 12.21 29.25
C THR A 102 -6.44 11.21 29.17
N TYR A 103 -6.17 10.05 28.57
CA TYR A 103 -7.16 8.99 28.37
C TYR A 103 -6.87 7.76 29.21
N VAL A 104 -7.96 7.13 29.64
CA VAL A 104 -7.96 5.85 30.37
C VAL A 104 -9.15 5.05 29.90
N VAL A 105 -8.96 3.74 29.68
CA VAL A 105 -10.05 2.82 29.39
C VAL A 105 -10.22 1.82 30.52
N VAL A 106 -11.47 1.44 30.79
CA VAL A 106 -11.83 0.34 31.70
C VAL A 106 -12.74 -0.63 30.96
N VAL A 107 -12.56 -1.93 31.22
CA VAL A 107 -13.34 -2.98 30.58
C VAL A 107 -14.12 -3.74 31.64
N GLY A 108 -15.43 -3.85 31.46
CA GLY A 108 -16.35 -4.68 32.25
C GLY A 108 -16.82 -5.89 31.46
N ASP A 109 -17.36 -6.88 32.17
CA ASP A 109 -18.09 -8.00 31.56
C ASP A 109 -19.61 -7.88 31.76
N SER A 110 -20.36 -8.81 31.17
CA SER A 110 -21.83 -8.90 31.25
C SER A 110 -22.39 -9.04 32.67
N GLU A 111 -21.57 -9.45 33.64
CA GLU A 111 -21.94 -9.54 35.06
C GLU A 111 -21.64 -8.24 35.83
N GLY A 112 -21.20 -7.18 35.15
CA GLY A 112 -20.87 -5.89 35.75
C GLY A 112 -19.53 -5.86 36.48
N ARG A 113 -18.68 -6.89 36.34
CA ARG A 113 -17.36 -6.92 36.99
C ARG A 113 -16.37 -6.09 36.18
N ILE A 114 -15.94 -4.97 36.75
CA ILE A 114 -15.03 -4.01 36.09
C ILE A 114 -13.57 -4.38 36.38
N GLY A 115 -12.75 -4.45 35.33
CA GLY A 115 -11.31 -4.61 35.42
C GLY A 115 -10.60 -3.34 35.89
N PRO A 116 -9.31 -3.43 36.25
CA PRO A 116 -8.53 -2.23 36.58
C PRO A 116 -8.38 -1.29 35.37
N PRO A 117 -8.22 0.03 35.59
CA PRO A 117 -7.97 0.99 34.51
C PRO A 117 -6.68 0.70 33.77
N SER A 118 -6.66 1.01 32.47
CA SER A 118 -5.44 1.00 31.64
C SER A 118 -4.36 1.93 32.21
N PRO A 119 -3.09 1.80 31.78
CA PRO A 119 -2.15 2.91 31.86
C PRO A 119 -2.76 4.18 31.22
N ARG A 120 -2.37 5.34 31.75
CA ARG A 120 -2.78 6.63 31.22
C ARG A 120 -1.97 6.91 29.96
N VAL A 121 -2.63 7.35 28.90
CA VAL A 121 -1.95 7.94 27.74
C VAL A 121 -2.30 9.43 27.69
N SER A 122 -1.31 10.28 27.46
CA SER A 122 -1.48 11.73 27.40
C SER A 122 -1.03 12.25 26.04
N VAL A 123 -1.83 13.13 25.46
CA VAL A 123 -1.52 13.78 24.18
C VAL A 123 -1.79 15.27 24.30
N ILE A 124 -0.91 16.10 23.75
CA ILE A 124 -1.18 17.54 23.62
C ILE A 124 -1.87 17.72 22.27
N TYR A 125 -3.09 18.26 22.26
CA TYR A 125 -3.80 18.47 21.01
C TYR A 125 -3.17 19.63 20.24
N VAL A 126 -2.39 19.29 19.21
CA VAL A 126 -1.66 20.24 18.36
C VAL A 126 -2.31 20.30 16.98
N PRO A 127 -2.21 21.43 16.27
CA PRO A 127 -2.79 21.54 14.94
C PRO A 127 -1.99 20.67 13.96
N ALA A 128 -2.61 19.62 13.41
CA ALA A 128 -2.01 18.80 12.36
C ALA A 128 -1.89 19.57 11.04
N GLY A 129 -1.06 19.08 10.11
CA GLY A 129 -1.05 19.59 8.74
C GLY A 129 -2.39 19.32 8.03
N GLU A 130 -2.74 20.18 7.07
CA GLU A 130 -3.69 19.82 6.02
C GLU A 130 -3.20 18.57 5.25
N PRO A 131 -4.06 17.88 4.47
CA PRO A 131 -3.59 16.80 3.60
C PRO A 131 -2.45 17.26 2.68
N PRO A 132 -1.42 16.43 2.43
CA PRO A 132 -0.47 16.70 1.36
C PRO A 132 -1.22 16.86 0.02
N ALA A 133 -0.72 17.80 -0.80
CA ALA A 133 -1.35 18.16 -2.06
C ALA A 133 -0.65 17.48 -3.24
N ASP A 134 -1.34 17.46 -4.39
CA ASP A 134 -0.78 17.08 -5.69
C ASP A 134 0.01 15.76 -5.67
N LEU A 135 -0.52 14.74 -4.99
CA LEU A 135 0.02 13.38 -5.11
C LEU A 135 -0.12 12.92 -6.55
N VAL A 136 1.00 12.59 -7.18
CA VAL A 136 1.10 11.99 -8.52
C VAL A 136 1.73 10.62 -8.39
N ALA A 137 1.21 9.66 -9.14
CA ALA A 137 1.76 8.31 -9.25
C ALA A 137 2.04 7.99 -10.72
N GLU A 138 3.30 7.73 -11.04
CA GLU A 138 3.74 7.32 -12.36
C GLU A 138 4.09 5.82 -12.35
N ALA A 139 3.63 5.09 -13.36
CA ALA A 139 3.88 3.66 -13.49
C ALA A 139 5.28 3.39 -14.05
N GLY A 140 5.96 2.40 -13.50
CA GLY A 140 7.16 1.78 -14.07
C GLY A 140 7.03 0.26 -14.15
N ASP A 141 8.10 -0.42 -14.56
CA ASP A 141 8.16 -1.87 -14.54
C ASP A 141 8.28 -2.37 -13.09
N ARG A 142 7.24 -3.06 -12.60
CA ARG A 142 7.14 -3.56 -11.22
C ARG A 142 7.33 -2.49 -10.15
N GLU A 143 7.09 -1.22 -10.49
CA GLU A 143 7.24 -0.10 -9.58
C GLU A 143 6.25 1.04 -9.85
N ALA A 144 6.07 1.88 -8.84
CA ALA A 144 5.32 3.12 -8.90
C ALA A 144 6.18 4.26 -8.32
N HIS A 145 6.37 5.31 -9.11
CA HIS A 145 7.08 6.53 -8.69
C HIS A 145 6.06 7.56 -8.20
N LEU A 146 6.17 7.96 -6.94
CA LEU A 146 5.22 8.82 -6.25
C LEU A 146 5.88 10.14 -5.90
N THR A 147 5.22 11.25 -6.21
CA THR A 147 5.65 12.60 -5.81
C THR A 147 4.46 13.39 -5.27
N TRP A 148 4.70 14.32 -4.34
CA TRP A 148 3.64 15.15 -3.76
C TRP A 148 4.19 16.48 -3.24
N LEU A 149 3.29 17.39 -2.88
CA LEU A 149 3.61 18.65 -2.23
C LEU A 149 3.32 18.60 -0.72
N PRO A 150 4.12 19.30 0.10
CA PRO A 150 3.89 19.40 1.53
C PRO A 150 2.54 20.09 1.83
N PRO A 151 1.94 19.85 3.01
CA PRO A 151 0.81 20.64 3.48
C PRO A 151 1.13 22.14 3.50
N PRO A 152 0.32 23.00 2.87
CA PRO A 152 0.59 24.44 2.83
C PRO A 152 0.26 25.13 4.16
N ARG A 153 -0.63 24.54 4.97
CA ARG A 153 -1.13 25.06 6.24
C ARG A 153 -1.38 23.95 7.24
N LEU A 154 -1.54 24.34 8.50
CA LEU A 154 -2.10 23.50 9.55
C LEU A 154 -3.62 23.68 9.57
N ILE A 155 -4.33 22.76 10.23
CA ILE A 155 -5.80 22.77 10.35
C ILE A 155 -6.37 24.05 11.01
N ASP A 156 -5.55 24.81 11.73
CA ASP A 156 -5.93 26.09 12.34
C ASP A 156 -5.67 27.30 11.42
N GLY A 157 -5.24 27.04 10.18
CA GLY A 157 -4.93 28.04 9.16
C GLY A 157 -3.53 28.65 9.27
N SER A 158 -2.76 28.32 10.32
CA SER A 158 -1.39 28.80 10.47
C SER A 158 -0.41 28.11 9.51
N ALA A 159 0.74 28.73 9.27
CA ALA A 159 1.80 28.14 8.48
C ALA A 159 2.56 27.07 9.30
N PRO A 160 3.00 25.95 8.69
CA PRO A 160 3.83 24.97 9.37
C PRO A 160 5.15 25.59 9.83
N THR A 161 5.52 25.37 11.10
CA THR A 161 6.79 25.87 11.68
C THR A 161 7.88 24.82 11.73
N ILE A 162 7.55 23.56 11.46
CA ILE A 162 8.46 22.42 11.42
C ILE A 162 8.27 21.66 10.11
N LEU A 163 9.31 20.94 9.70
CA LEU A 163 9.22 20.05 8.54
C LEU A 163 8.38 18.81 8.88
N PHE A 164 7.61 18.36 7.90
CA PHE A 164 6.90 17.10 7.97
C PHE A 164 7.79 15.94 7.54
N THR A 165 7.53 14.78 8.11
CA THR A 165 7.80 13.49 7.46
C THR A 165 6.51 12.94 6.85
N TYR A 166 6.57 11.88 6.07
CA TYR A 166 5.44 11.38 5.30
C TYR A 166 5.29 9.88 5.45
N GLU A 167 4.06 9.43 5.65
CA GLU A 167 3.68 8.04 5.48
C GLU A 167 2.98 7.87 4.13
N VAL A 168 3.60 7.07 3.27
CA VAL A 168 2.98 6.64 2.02
C VAL A 168 2.23 5.35 2.29
N LEU A 169 0.94 5.34 1.93
CA LEU A 169 0.02 4.24 2.16
C LEU A 169 -0.39 3.64 0.82
N ARG A 170 -0.54 2.31 0.78
CA ARG A 170 -0.97 1.54 -0.40
C ARG A 170 -2.14 0.62 -0.07
N ALA A 171 -3.06 0.47 -1.01
CA ALA A 171 -4.15 -0.52 -0.98
C ALA A 171 -4.19 -1.30 -2.31
N PRO A 172 -4.53 -2.60 -2.27
CA PRO A 172 -4.64 -3.44 -3.48
C PRO A 172 -5.95 -3.22 -4.27
N SER A 173 -6.89 -2.43 -3.75
CA SER A 173 -8.13 -2.08 -4.45
C SER A 173 -8.69 -0.75 -3.94
N ALA A 174 -9.66 -0.18 -4.67
CA ALA A 174 -10.26 1.10 -4.34
C ALA A 174 -10.92 1.12 -2.95
N GLU A 175 -11.49 -0.02 -2.52
CA GLU A 175 -12.23 -0.17 -1.27
C GLU A 175 -11.39 -0.76 -0.14
N ALA A 176 -10.24 -1.36 -0.46
CA ALA A 176 -9.37 -1.93 0.55
C ALA A 176 -8.77 -0.86 1.48
N GLU A 177 -8.42 -1.30 2.70
CA GLU A 177 -7.72 -0.48 3.68
C GLU A 177 -6.31 -0.12 3.19
N LEU A 178 -5.96 1.14 3.37
CA LEU A 178 -4.64 1.69 3.10
C LEU A 178 -3.66 1.26 4.21
N LYS A 179 -2.50 0.71 3.81
CA LYS A 179 -1.45 0.26 4.73
C LYS A 179 -0.13 0.96 4.43
N PRO A 180 0.72 1.26 5.44
CA PRO A 180 2.03 1.84 5.21
C PRO A 180 2.89 1.00 4.27
N VAL A 181 3.54 1.66 3.30
CA VAL A 181 4.52 1.06 2.39
C VAL A 181 5.88 0.96 3.09
N THR A 182 6.28 2.00 3.80
CA THR A 182 7.52 2.05 4.58
C THR A 182 7.25 1.76 6.06
N PRO A 183 8.22 1.20 6.81
CA PRO A 183 8.07 0.93 8.24
C PRO A 183 8.14 2.20 9.10
N VAL A 184 8.72 3.29 8.57
CA VAL A 184 8.83 4.59 9.24
C VAL A 184 8.48 5.71 8.26
N PRO A 185 8.01 6.87 8.76
CA PRO A 185 7.81 8.06 7.94
C PRO A 185 9.13 8.55 7.33
N ILE A 186 9.06 9.03 6.08
CA ILE A 186 10.22 9.51 5.31
C ILE A 186 10.24 11.04 5.22
N GLY A 187 11.42 11.65 5.04
CA GLY A 187 11.57 13.12 4.98
C GLY A 187 11.45 13.68 3.55
N GLU A 188 11.52 12.81 2.56
CA GLU A 188 11.46 13.12 1.15
C GLU A 188 10.03 13.35 0.67
N LEU A 189 9.88 14.13 -0.41
CA LEU A 189 8.63 14.37 -1.12
C LEU A 189 8.43 13.39 -2.30
N VAL A 190 9.14 12.27 -2.26
CA VAL A 190 9.20 11.29 -3.33
C VAL A 190 9.39 9.88 -2.75
N LEU A 191 8.75 8.89 -3.34
CA LEU A 191 8.96 7.48 -3.04
C LEU A 191 8.85 6.64 -4.32
N THR A 192 9.79 5.73 -4.56
CA THR A 192 9.61 4.65 -5.54
C THR A 192 9.23 3.37 -4.81
N ASP A 193 7.97 2.95 -4.92
CA ASP A 193 7.50 1.67 -4.40
C ASP A 193 7.81 0.57 -5.43
N ARG A 194 8.53 -0.47 -5.01
CA ARG A 194 9.07 -1.52 -5.89
C ARG A 194 8.53 -2.89 -5.54
N GLY A 195 8.70 -3.83 -6.48
CA GLY A 195 8.26 -5.21 -6.30
C GLY A 195 6.76 -5.38 -6.48
N LEU A 196 6.13 -4.45 -7.20
CA LEU A 196 4.74 -4.51 -7.59
C LEU A 196 4.56 -5.54 -8.71
N ASP A 197 3.33 -6.02 -8.86
CA ASP A 197 2.96 -6.85 -10.01
C ASP A 197 2.47 -5.96 -11.14
N ASN A 198 3.01 -6.19 -12.34
CA ASN A 198 2.56 -5.50 -13.54
C ASN A 198 1.11 -5.88 -13.86
N ASP A 199 0.42 -4.95 -14.52
CA ASP A 199 -0.99 -5.04 -14.90
C ASP A 199 -1.96 -5.17 -13.69
N HIS A 200 -1.47 -5.01 -12.45
CA HIS A 200 -2.28 -4.88 -11.25
C HIS A 200 -2.42 -3.40 -10.86
N THR A 201 -3.65 -2.97 -10.55
CA THR A 201 -3.90 -1.56 -10.16
C THR A 201 -3.80 -1.40 -8.65
N TYR A 202 -2.87 -0.57 -8.21
CA TYR A 202 -2.67 -0.20 -6.81
C TYR A 202 -3.20 1.21 -6.55
N TYR A 203 -3.60 1.46 -5.30
CA TYR A 203 -4.12 2.74 -4.86
C TYR A 203 -3.21 3.31 -3.79
N TYR A 204 -2.79 4.57 -3.96
CA TYR A 204 -1.89 5.25 -3.04
C TYR A 204 -2.53 6.48 -2.44
N ALA A 205 -2.16 6.76 -1.20
CA ALA A 205 -2.38 8.05 -0.56
C ALA A 205 -1.17 8.37 0.31
N VAL A 206 -0.95 9.65 0.59
CA VAL A 206 0.12 10.10 1.48
C VAL A 206 -0.49 10.91 2.63
N ARG A 207 0.06 10.79 3.83
CA ARG A 207 -0.25 11.70 4.94
C ARG A 207 1.02 12.27 5.53
N ALA A 208 0.96 13.52 5.95
CA ALA A 208 2.03 14.18 6.66
C ALA A 208 2.02 13.76 8.13
N VAL A 209 3.22 13.63 8.69
CA VAL A 209 3.49 13.31 10.08
C VAL A 209 4.37 14.41 10.64
N GLN A 210 4.02 14.91 11.82
CA GLN A 210 4.84 15.86 12.54
C GLN A 210 4.92 15.47 14.01
N VAL A 211 6.01 15.83 14.67
CA VAL A 211 6.19 15.63 16.11
C VAL A 211 6.34 16.99 16.77
N VAL A 212 5.35 17.38 17.58
CA VAL A 212 5.33 18.65 18.31
C VAL A 212 5.24 18.34 19.79
N SER A 213 6.24 18.78 20.58
CA SER A 213 6.25 18.55 22.04
C SER A 213 6.02 17.08 22.42
N SER A 214 6.71 16.17 21.74
CA SER A 214 6.57 14.70 21.88
C SER A 214 5.20 14.12 21.51
N THR A 215 4.28 14.93 20.96
CA THR A 215 3.03 14.46 20.37
C THR A 215 3.23 14.21 18.89
N VAL A 216 2.88 13.00 18.43
CA VAL A 216 2.77 12.70 17.01
C VAL A 216 1.41 13.15 16.49
N ALA A 217 1.42 13.96 15.44
CA ALA A 217 0.22 14.41 14.75
C ALA A 217 0.29 14.03 13.28
N TYR A 218 -0.78 13.39 12.81
CA TYR A 218 -0.96 12.95 11.45
C TYR A 218 -1.97 13.85 10.76
N SER A 219 -1.71 14.26 9.52
CA SER A 219 -2.73 14.90 8.68
C SER A 219 -3.81 13.88 8.27
N ALA A 220 -4.91 14.37 7.71
CA ALA A 220 -5.72 13.51 6.85
C ALA A 220 -4.91 13.07 5.63
N THR A 221 -5.29 11.95 5.01
CA THR A 221 -4.65 11.47 3.80
C THR A 221 -4.97 12.40 2.63
N SER A 222 -4.04 12.51 1.67
CA SER A 222 -4.35 13.02 0.34
C SER A 222 -5.51 12.25 -0.30
N PRO A 223 -6.16 12.78 -1.34
CA PRO A 223 -6.98 11.99 -2.24
C PRO A 223 -6.19 10.76 -2.74
N ARG A 224 -6.90 9.64 -2.93
CA ARG A 224 -6.28 8.43 -3.48
C ARG A 224 -5.96 8.64 -4.95
N VAL A 225 -4.80 8.16 -5.38
CA VAL A 225 -4.43 8.00 -6.80
C VAL A 225 -4.30 6.53 -7.14
N ALA A 226 -4.65 6.17 -8.37
CA ALA A 226 -4.49 4.81 -8.88
C ALA A 226 -3.31 4.75 -9.85
N VAL A 227 -2.55 3.66 -9.79
CA VAL A 227 -1.44 3.39 -10.71
C VAL A 227 -1.41 1.92 -11.07
N THR A 228 -1.14 1.63 -12.34
CA THR A 228 -1.03 0.27 -12.86
C THR A 228 0.38 0.11 -13.43
N PRO A 229 1.34 -0.44 -12.65
CA PRO A 229 2.67 -0.78 -13.15
C PRO A 229 2.58 -1.63 -14.40
N ARG A 230 3.50 -1.42 -15.33
CA ARG A 230 3.49 -2.12 -16.61
C ARG A 230 4.90 -2.25 -17.14
N ASP A 231 5.20 -3.44 -17.67
CA ASP A 231 6.38 -3.63 -18.49
C ASP A 231 6.12 -3.08 -19.90
N THR A 232 6.94 -2.10 -20.28
CA THR A 232 6.92 -1.47 -21.61
C THR A 232 8.24 -1.67 -22.35
N THR A 233 9.13 -2.54 -21.84
CA THR A 233 10.45 -2.78 -22.40
C THR A 233 10.41 -4.07 -23.22
N PRO A 234 10.48 -4.00 -24.55
CA PRO A 234 10.58 -5.21 -25.35
C PRO A 234 11.88 -5.97 -25.06
N PRO A 235 11.91 -7.29 -25.23
CA PRO A 235 13.15 -8.05 -25.20
C PRO A 235 14.13 -7.57 -26.28
N SER A 236 15.41 -7.90 -26.13
CA SER A 236 16.37 -7.71 -27.22
C SER A 236 15.99 -8.56 -28.43
N PRO A 237 16.22 -8.09 -29.68
CA PRO A 237 16.02 -8.90 -30.86
C PRO A 237 16.85 -10.20 -30.82
N PRO A 238 16.31 -11.32 -31.33
CA PRO A 238 17.09 -12.52 -31.56
C PRO A 238 18.27 -12.25 -32.51
N ALA A 239 19.38 -12.94 -32.33
CA ALA A 239 20.58 -12.74 -33.14
C ALA A 239 20.94 -13.98 -33.96
N ASN A 240 21.88 -13.85 -34.90
CA ASN A 240 22.45 -14.96 -35.67
C ASN A 240 21.38 -15.84 -36.35
N LEU A 241 20.33 -15.23 -36.90
CA LEU A 241 19.35 -15.95 -37.69
C LEU A 241 20.05 -16.60 -38.89
N VAL A 242 19.81 -17.89 -39.08
CA VAL A 242 20.26 -18.69 -40.23
C VAL A 242 19.06 -19.45 -40.77
N ALA A 243 18.90 -19.47 -42.09
CA ALA A 243 17.86 -20.23 -42.79
C ALA A 243 18.50 -21.20 -43.80
N ILE A 244 18.03 -22.45 -43.80
CA ILE A 244 18.50 -23.51 -44.68
C ILE A 244 17.30 -24.01 -45.50
N PRO A 245 17.25 -23.72 -46.82
CA PRO A 245 16.16 -24.16 -47.67
C PRO A 245 16.28 -25.65 -48.06
N SER A 246 15.14 -26.29 -48.28
CA SER A 246 14.99 -27.63 -48.87
C SER A 246 13.71 -27.65 -49.73
N ALA A 247 13.40 -28.76 -50.39
CA ALA A 247 12.18 -28.88 -51.20
C ALA A 247 10.95 -28.57 -50.34
N ALA A 248 10.20 -27.53 -50.74
CA ALA A 248 9.00 -27.03 -50.08
C ALA A 248 9.15 -26.60 -48.59
N THR A 249 10.37 -26.45 -48.07
CA THR A 249 10.59 -26.16 -46.63
C THR A 249 11.79 -25.26 -46.39
N VAL A 250 11.76 -24.49 -45.30
CA VAL A 250 12.91 -23.71 -44.82
C VAL A 250 13.09 -23.95 -43.32
N ARG A 251 14.26 -24.43 -42.92
CA ARG A 251 14.61 -24.60 -41.50
C ARG A 251 15.37 -23.38 -41.01
N LEU A 252 14.85 -22.75 -39.97
CA LEU A 252 15.41 -21.58 -39.33
C LEU A 252 15.98 -21.91 -37.96
N THR A 253 17.08 -21.26 -37.61
CA THR A 253 17.69 -21.29 -36.27
C THR A 253 18.25 -19.92 -35.94
N TRP A 254 18.21 -19.54 -34.67
CA TRP A 254 18.75 -18.27 -34.18
C TRP A 254 19.34 -18.43 -32.77
N SER A 255 20.04 -17.40 -32.30
CA SER A 255 20.44 -17.23 -30.90
C SER A 255 19.28 -16.60 -30.12
N VAL A 256 18.97 -17.19 -28.97
CA VAL A 256 17.94 -16.69 -28.04
C VAL A 256 18.27 -15.30 -27.51
N SER A 257 17.23 -14.52 -27.23
CA SER A 257 17.36 -13.27 -26.47
C SER A 257 17.71 -13.59 -25.00
N PRO A 258 18.56 -12.79 -24.33
CA PRO A 258 19.07 -13.09 -22.99
C PRO A 258 18.06 -12.86 -21.85
N GLU A 259 16.99 -12.11 -22.09
CA GLU A 259 15.99 -11.76 -21.08
C GLU A 259 15.16 -12.97 -20.65
N ARG A 260 14.79 -13.00 -19.36
CA ARG A 260 14.13 -14.17 -18.74
C ARG A 260 12.63 -14.24 -18.99
N ASP A 261 12.04 -13.12 -19.36
CA ASP A 261 10.63 -12.91 -19.63
C ASP A 261 10.24 -13.20 -21.09
N VAL A 262 11.20 -13.54 -21.96
CA VAL A 262 10.90 -13.97 -23.33
C VAL A 262 10.00 -15.19 -23.30
N ALA A 263 8.79 -15.06 -23.83
CA ALA A 263 7.80 -16.12 -23.91
C ALA A 263 7.80 -16.84 -25.27
N ALA A 264 8.05 -16.09 -26.35
CA ALA A 264 7.97 -16.62 -27.70
C ALA A 264 8.92 -15.91 -28.68
N TYR A 265 9.17 -16.58 -29.80
CA TYR A 265 9.80 -16.00 -30.98
C TYR A 265 8.79 -15.98 -32.13
N ILE A 266 8.61 -14.84 -32.78
CA ILE A 266 7.67 -14.69 -33.90
C ILE A 266 8.46 -14.70 -35.21
N VAL A 267 8.08 -15.58 -36.12
CA VAL A 267 8.81 -15.81 -37.38
C VAL A 267 8.06 -15.15 -38.52
N TYR A 268 8.79 -14.34 -39.29
CA TYR A 268 8.28 -13.61 -40.43
C TYR A 268 8.95 -14.07 -41.73
N ARG A 269 8.17 -14.10 -42.81
CA ARG A 269 8.62 -14.36 -44.18
C ARG A 269 8.13 -13.26 -45.11
N ALA A 270 8.99 -12.83 -46.03
CA ALA A 270 8.63 -11.96 -47.14
C ALA A 270 9.06 -12.58 -48.47
N ALA A 271 8.32 -12.33 -49.55
CA ALA A 271 8.86 -12.52 -50.89
C ALA A 271 10.03 -11.54 -51.14
N ALA A 272 10.88 -11.80 -52.14
CA ALA A 272 12.10 -11.03 -52.42
C ALA A 272 11.95 -9.49 -52.39
N GLY A 273 10.78 -8.94 -52.79
CA GLY A 273 10.46 -7.51 -52.67
C GLY A 273 9.17 -7.22 -51.90
N GLY A 274 8.60 -8.22 -51.22
CA GLY A 274 7.35 -8.10 -50.47
C GLY A 274 7.54 -7.61 -49.04
N ALA A 275 6.41 -7.33 -48.37
CA ALA A 275 6.36 -7.08 -46.95
C ALA A 275 6.53 -8.39 -46.15
N PHE A 276 7.02 -8.27 -44.92
CA PHE A 276 7.09 -9.39 -43.97
C PHE A 276 5.70 -9.75 -43.46
N GLU A 277 5.38 -11.03 -43.54
CA GLU A 277 4.17 -11.62 -42.99
C GLU A 277 4.53 -12.67 -41.94
N ARG A 278 3.76 -12.75 -40.85
CA ARG A 278 3.96 -13.75 -39.82
C ARG A 278 3.62 -15.14 -40.37
N VAL A 279 4.58 -16.06 -40.33
CA VAL A 279 4.40 -17.47 -40.77
C VAL A 279 4.31 -18.44 -39.60
N GLY A 280 4.71 -18.02 -38.39
CA GLY A 280 4.57 -18.86 -37.21
C GLY A 280 5.22 -18.27 -35.98
N SER A 281 5.35 -19.10 -34.96
CA SER A 281 6.04 -18.76 -33.72
C SER A 281 6.49 -20.01 -32.96
N THR A 282 7.52 -19.87 -32.14
CA THR A 282 7.94 -20.89 -31.17
C THR A 282 7.90 -20.36 -29.75
N ARG A 283 7.69 -21.24 -28.77
CA ARG A 283 7.80 -20.88 -27.35
C ARG A 283 9.26 -20.90 -26.93
N ALA A 284 9.69 -19.93 -26.13
CA ALA A 284 11.02 -19.94 -25.55
C ALA A 284 11.21 -21.17 -24.64
N PRO A 285 12.43 -21.74 -24.54
CA PRO A 285 13.66 -21.30 -25.19
C PRO A 285 13.89 -21.92 -26.60
N THR A 286 12.87 -22.50 -27.25
CA THR A 286 13.03 -23.11 -28.57
C THR A 286 13.38 -22.08 -29.64
N ALA A 287 14.62 -22.09 -30.10
CA ALA A 287 15.18 -21.16 -31.07
C ALA A 287 15.29 -21.72 -32.49
N THR A 288 14.35 -22.59 -32.87
CA THR A 288 14.29 -23.19 -34.21
C THR A 288 12.86 -23.20 -34.72
N PHE A 289 12.68 -23.03 -36.03
CA PHE A 289 11.38 -23.12 -36.69
C PHE A 289 11.52 -23.81 -38.04
N VAL A 290 10.49 -24.54 -38.46
CA VAL A 290 10.44 -25.14 -39.80
C VAL A 290 9.23 -24.58 -40.51
N ASP A 291 9.49 -23.68 -41.46
CA ASP A 291 8.49 -23.19 -42.38
C ASP A 291 8.23 -24.28 -43.44
N ARG A 292 6.97 -24.66 -43.61
CA ARG A 292 6.53 -25.75 -44.48
C ARG A 292 5.65 -25.20 -45.60
N ASP A 293 5.48 -26.01 -46.64
CA ASP A 293 4.65 -25.69 -47.79
C ASP A 293 5.08 -24.39 -48.47
N VAL A 294 6.38 -24.13 -48.50
CA VAL A 294 6.99 -22.93 -49.10
C VAL A 294 7.16 -23.15 -50.61
N PRO A 295 6.47 -22.41 -51.50
CA PRO A 295 6.65 -22.58 -52.95
C PRO A 295 8.08 -22.26 -53.39
N SER A 296 8.51 -22.78 -54.54
CA SER A 296 9.81 -22.43 -55.11
C SER A 296 9.90 -20.92 -55.37
N GLY A 297 11.06 -20.33 -55.08
CA GLY A 297 11.25 -18.88 -55.16
C GLY A 297 12.21 -18.33 -54.09
N THR A 298 12.44 -17.02 -54.14
CA THR A 298 13.33 -16.31 -53.22
C THR A 298 12.55 -15.61 -52.11
N TYR A 299 12.93 -15.88 -50.86
CA TYR A 299 12.27 -15.37 -49.67
C TYR A 299 13.28 -14.78 -48.68
N ARG A 300 12.79 -13.83 -47.89
CA ARG A 300 13.52 -13.17 -46.80
C ARG A 300 12.87 -13.56 -45.49
N TYR A 301 13.67 -13.80 -44.46
CA TYR A 301 13.19 -14.18 -43.13
C TYR A 301 13.77 -13.27 -42.05
N ALA A 302 12.95 -13.00 -41.04
CA ALA A 302 13.32 -12.28 -39.83
C ALA A 302 12.57 -12.90 -38.64
N VAL A 303 13.15 -12.78 -37.44
CA VAL A 303 12.55 -13.28 -36.20
C VAL A 303 12.57 -12.18 -35.15
N THR A 304 11.49 -12.03 -34.39
CA THR A 304 11.40 -11.15 -33.22
C THR A 304 11.25 -12.01 -31.95
N ALA A 305 11.52 -11.42 -30.80
CA ALA A 305 11.22 -11.98 -29.49
C ALA A 305 9.99 -11.27 -28.90
N GLN A 306 9.19 -12.00 -28.15
CA GLN A 306 7.99 -11.49 -27.47
C GLN A 306 8.05 -11.89 -26.00
N ASP A 307 7.78 -10.95 -25.09
CA ASP A 307 7.77 -11.19 -23.64
C ASP A 307 6.49 -11.91 -23.13
N ALA A 308 6.45 -12.18 -21.83
CA ALA A 308 5.37 -12.89 -21.13
C ALA A 308 4.29 -11.97 -20.52
N GLY A 309 4.19 -10.70 -20.93
CA GLY A 309 3.22 -9.74 -20.40
C GLY A 309 1.77 -10.02 -20.82
N ALA A 310 0.79 -9.53 -20.04
CA ALA A 310 -0.62 -9.59 -20.44
C ALA A 310 -0.89 -8.79 -21.74
N ARG A 311 -0.08 -7.75 -21.97
CA ARG A 311 0.04 -7.02 -23.23
C ARG A 311 1.50 -7.10 -23.67
N PRO A 312 1.88 -8.16 -24.39
CA PRO A 312 3.27 -8.50 -24.55
C PRO A 312 3.99 -7.51 -25.48
N ASN A 313 5.22 -7.14 -25.14
CA ASN A 313 6.05 -6.32 -25.99
C ASN A 313 6.83 -7.21 -26.97
N GLU A 314 6.93 -6.75 -28.21
CA GLU A 314 7.66 -7.43 -29.28
C GLU A 314 8.92 -6.64 -29.63
N SER A 315 10.04 -7.34 -29.72
CA SER A 315 11.35 -6.76 -30.03
C SER A 315 11.40 -6.22 -31.47
N GLY A 316 12.47 -5.49 -31.78
CA GLY A 316 12.90 -5.33 -33.17
C GLY A 316 13.21 -6.66 -33.85
N GLN A 317 13.32 -6.64 -35.17
CA GLN A 317 13.69 -7.82 -35.97
C GLN A 317 15.15 -8.22 -35.74
N SER A 318 15.43 -9.52 -35.83
CA SER A 318 16.77 -10.07 -35.97
C SER A 318 17.48 -9.56 -37.22
N ASN A 319 18.73 -10.01 -37.44
CA ASN A 319 19.31 -9.94 -38.77
C ASN A 319 18.40 -10.64 -39.80
N GLU A 320 18.28 -10.07 -40.99
CA GLU A 320 17.53 -10.63 -42.11
C GLU A 320 18.36 -11.67 -42.86
N VAL A 321 17.75 -12.76 -43.29
CA VAL A 321 18.38 -13.76 -44.18
C VAL A 321 17.56 -13.98 -45.44
N THR A 322 18.23 -14.10 -46.59
CA THR A 322 17.60 -14.40 -47.88
C THR A 322 17.96 -15.82 -48.33
N VAL A 323 16.96 -16.58 -48.77
CA VAL A 323 17.13 -17.96 -49.27
C VAL A 323 16.31 -18.18 -50.54
N THR A 324 16.76 -19.11 -51.39
CA THR A 324 16.00 -19.57 -52.57
C THR A 324 15.58 -21.02 -52.35
N VAL A 325 14.28 -21.26 -52.38
CA VAL A 325 13.68 -22.59 -52.29
C VAL A 325 13.65 -23.22 -53.70
N PRO A 326 14.20 -24.44 -53.87
CA PRO A 326 14.22 -25.14 -55.16
C PRO A 326 12.82 -25.59 -55.60
#